data_AF-A0A061NTD5-F1
#
_entry.id   AF-A0A061NTD5-F1
#
_cell.length_a   1.000
_cell.length_b   1.000
_cell.length_c   1.000
_cell.angle_alpha   90.00
_cell.angle_beta   90.00
_cell.angle_gamma   90.00
#
_symmetry.space_group_name_H-M   'P 1'
#
loop_
_entity.id
_entity.type
_entity.pdbx_description
1 polymer ?
#
loop_
_entity_poly.entity_id
_entity_poly.type
_entity_poly.pdbx_seq_one_letter_code
_entity_poly.pdbx_strand_id
1 'polypeptide(L)'
;MKWKHLFPEKILDRGHAYYADELVEDLDVTATVIQANVIGQDLYYVQIKHIDGSIGTMYCECPYALENQHCKHMAAVLYEFDEGNDLNHIESTHMTEDIFHLVARADDTLLRGFLTAILSENSELLGRFKGELGVPLSESDVQRYKLEINDIFAEYEDRHGFIGYYQARELSMDLTDYLGRHVHLLINTRQVSEAFEVVNHTFKEMHNLAIDDSGGGIVTILNHCVAHWQEIINRADQAQKVDMFDWFIQQLDGHVIDYMEEYLEAVLFDQFTEKVFLKKKEQLVDKKLRALFRTERIAYDTDKWLLRKIELLEQQNVEQSEIDDYCKQHLHFNGVKDYYVERCLERKDFQTAVEVLEESKVRNGDLPGIVARDSVTLKDLYKQAGNHSAYLQELWDLALNHHAGNVEIFNELKQQYTVEEWAEQREVLFEQLPKSAPIHRLYHVEQLYDRLLAFVQSSSSIMLLEYENILKDKYPEAMLEKYESIVQAMAEETANRKNYQQIVKLLRKMKPYPDGEKRVAALKTKWQQQYKNRPAMMEELNKL
;
A
#
# COMPACT_ATOMS: atom_id res chain seq x y z
N MET A 1 0.71 -30.66 -33.06
CA MET A 1 1.13 -29.31 -33.51
C MET A 1 2.67 -29.27 -33.71
N LYS A 2 3.26 -28.47 -34.63
CA LYS A 2 4.74 -28.44 -34.79
C LYS A 2 5.39 -27.32 -33.96
N TRP A 3 5.65 -27.56 -32.68
CA TRP A 3 6.17 -26.54 -31.74
C TRP A 3 7.58 -26.82 -31.20
N LYS A 4 8.05 -28.07 -31.23
CA LYS A 4 9.32 -28.48 -30.61
C LYS A 4 10.55 -27.67 -31.06
N HIS A 5 10.54 -27.15 -32.29
CA HIS A 5 11.60 -26.29 -32.83
C HIS A 5 11.77 -24.93 -32.14
N LEU A 6 10.79 -24.52 -31.32
CA LEU A 6 10.81 -23.26 -30.56
C LEU A 6 11.65 -23.34 -29.27
N PHE A 7 12.15 -24.52 -28.92
CA PHE A 7 12.86 -24.79 -27.67
C PHE A 7 14.23 -25.43 -27.93
N PRO A 8 15.26 -25.09 -27.14
CA PRO A 8 16.51 -25.87 -27.12
C PRO A 8 16.25 -27.30 -26.62
N GLU A 9 17.01 -28.27 -27.12
CA GLU A 9 16.88 -29.70 -26.78
C GLU A 9 16.89 -29.96 -25.26
N LYS A 10 17.80 -29.32 -24.53
CA LYS A 10 17.89 -29.41 -23.07
C LYS A 10 16.64 -28.89 -22.32
N ILE A 11 15.91 -27.95 -22.91
CA ILE A 11 14.65 -27.44 -22.34
C ILE A 11 13.50 -28.41 -22.66
N LEU A 12 13.50 -29.00 -23.86
CA LEU A 12 12.53 -30.04 -24.24
C LEU A 12 12.64 -31.26 -23.32
N ASP A 13 13.85 -31.76 -23.06
CA ASP A 13 14.06 -32.93 -22.18
C ASP A 13 13.51 -32.67 -20.76
N ARG A 14 13.75 -31.46 -20.24
CA ARG A 14 13.25 -31.05 -18.92
C ARG A 14 11.75 -30.83 -18.91
N GLY A 15 11.18 -30.28 -19.98
CA GLY A 15 9.72 -30.12 -20.12
C GLY A 15 9.02 -31.47 -20.20
N HIS A 16 9.59 -32.41 -20.95
CA HIS A 16 9.07 -33.78 -21.05
C HIS A 16 9.13 -34.50 -19.70
N ALA A 17 10.18 -34.30 -18.90
CA ALA A 17 10.23 -34.87 -17.55
C ALA A 17 9.08 -34.37 -16.65
N TYR A 18 8.78 -33.06 -16.70
CA TYR A 18 7.67 -32.48 -15.93
C TYR A 18 6.31 -33.00 -16.39
N TYR A 19 6.13 -33.16 -17.70
CA TYR A 19 4.94 -33.82 -18.26
C TYR A 19 4.84 -35.29 -17.78
N ALA A 20 5.91 -36.07 -17.92
CA ALA A 20 5.92 -37.49 -17.56
C ALA A 20 5.74 -37.75 -16.05
N ASP A 21 6.08 -36.77 -15.21
CA ASP A 21 5.89 -36.80 -13.77
C ASP A 21 4.49 -36.26 -13.35
N GLU A 22 3.58 -36.02 -14.30
CA GLU A 22 2.20 -35.53 -14.08
C GLU A 22 2.14 -34.19 -13.32
N LEU A 23 3.08 -33.28 -13.58
CA LEU A 23 3.20 -32.00 -12.88
C LEU A 23 2.45 -30.83 -13.55
N VAL A 24 1.61 -31.11 -14.55
CA VAL A 24 0.76 -30.12 -15.21
C VAL A 24 -0.67 -30.30 -14.72
N GLU A 25 -1.22 -29.29 -14.06
CA GLU A 25 -2.57 -29.29 -13.50
C GLU A 25 -3.45 -28.25 -14.21
N ASP A 26 -4.77 -28.46 -14.18
CA ASP A 26 -5.79 -27.54 -14.70
C ASP A 26 -5.55 -27.08 -16.15
N LEU A 27 -5.18 -28.01 -17.05
CA LEU A 27 -5.04 -27.69 -18.46
C LEU A 27 -6.40 -27.28 -19.06
N ASP A 28 -6.52 -26.00 -19.41
CA ASP A 28 -7.66 -25.44 -20.11
C ASP A 28 -7.26 -24.97 -21.51
N VAL A 29 -8.06 -25.35 -22.50
CA VAL A 29 -7.77 -25.15 -23.92
C VAL A 29 -8.97 -24.48 -24.57
N THR A 30 -8.73 -23.34 -25.19
CA THR A 30 -9.68 -22.62 -26.04
C THR A 30 -9.19 -22.61 -27.49
N ALA A 31 -10.03 -22.10 -28.39
CA ALA A 31 -9.71 -21.98 -29.82
C ALA A 31 -8.44 -21.16 -30.10
N THR A 32 -8.00 -20.30 -29.17
CA THR A 32 -6.85 -19.40 -29.37
C THR A 32 -5.82 -19.42 -28.23
N VAL A 33 -6.08 -20.12 -27.12
CA VAL A 33 -5.24 -20.11 -25.92
C VAL A 33 -5.19 -21.49 -25.28
N ILE A 34 -4.00 -21.91 -24.84
CA ILE A 34 -3.76 -23.06 -23.95
C ILE A 34 -3.23 -22.49 -22.63
N GLN A 35 -3.83 -22.85 -21.50
CA GLN A 35 -3.41 -22.39 -20.18
C GLN A 35 -3.38 -23.54 -19.18
N ALA A 36 -2.45 -23.50 -18.23
CA ALA A 36 -2.33 -24.52 -17.18
C ALA A 36 -1.49 -24.02 -16.00
N ASN A 37 -1.57 -24.73 -14.89
CA ASN A 37 -0.67 -24.59 -13.76
C ASN A 37 0.41 -25.68 -13.81
N VAL A 38 1.68 -25.34 -13.57
CA VAL A 38 2.78 -26.32 -13.56
C VAL A 38 3.47 -26.35 -12.20
N ILE A 39 3.48 -27.51 -11.55
CA ILE A 39 4.12 -27.73 -10.25
C ILE A 39 5.64 -27.81 -10.42
N GLY A 40 6.36 -26.91 -9.74
CA GLY A 40 7.82 -26.89 -9.69
C GLY A 40 8.35 -26.68 -8.27
N GLN A 41 9.21 -25.66 -8.09
CA GLN A 41 9.57 -25.18 -6.74
C GLN A 41 8.40 -24.40 -6.10
N ASP A 42 7.55 -23.81 -6.96
CA ASP A 42 6.27 -23.18 -6.68
C ASP A 42 5.28 -23.61 -7.79
N LEU A 43 4.02 -23.19 -7.68
CA LEU A 43 3.03 -23.32 -8.76
C LEU A 43 3.22 -22.19 -9.77
N TYR A 44 3.39 -22.51 -11.05
CA TYR A 44 3.61 -21.51 -12.10
C TYR A 44 2.47 -21.52 -13.11
N TYR A 45 1.80 -20.38 -13.31
CA TYR A 45 0.82 -20.24 -14.38
C TYR A 45 1.51 -20.09 -15.75
N VAL A 46 0.99 -20.82 -16.74
CA VAL A 46 1.47 -20.84 -18.12
C VAL A 46 0.30 -20.52 -19.05
N GLN A 47 0.53 -19.64 -20.02
CA GLN A 47 -0.43 -19.31 -21.07
C GLN A 47 0.26 -19.27 -22.44
N ILE A 48 -0.33 -19.95 -23.42
CA ILE A 48 0.22 -20.10 -24.77
C ILE A 48 -0.86 -19.74 -25.78
N LYS A 49 -0.64 -18.68 -26.55
CA LYS A 49 -1.56 -18.28 -27.63
C LYS A 49 -1.25 -19.06 -28.89
N HIS A 50 -2.26 -19.52 -29.60
CA HIS A 50 -2.12 -20.17 -30.91
C HIS A 50 -3.22 -19.73 -31.88
N ILE A 51 -2.91 -19.81 -33.17
CA ILE A 51 -3.85 -19.53 -34.27
C ILE A 51 -3.61 -20.59 -35.34
N ASP A 52 -4.66 -21.30 -35.76
CA ASP A 52 -4.63 -22.31 -36.82
C ASP A 52 -3.49 -23.34 -36.68
N GLY A 53 -3.24 -23.80 -35.45
CA GLY A 53 -2.18 -24.79 -35.18
C GLY A 53 -0.76 -24.25 -35.25
N SER A 54 -0.57 -22.92 -35.24
CA SER A 54 0.73 -22.24 -35.11
C SER A 54 0.85 -21.54 -33.76
N ILE A 55 1.97 -21.75 -33.06
CA ILE A 55 2.23 -21.13 -31.76
C ILE A 55 2.55 -19.64 -31.97
N GLY A 56 1.82 -18.79 -31.26
CA GLY A 56 2.08 -17.37 -31.15
C GLY A 56 2.95 -17.06 -29.93
N THR A 57 2.48 -16.15 -29.08
CA THR A 57 3.17 -15.72 -27.85
C THR A 57 2.98 -16.72 -26.71
N MET A 58 4.04 -16.99 -25.96
CA MET A 58 4.02 -17.83 -24.75
C MET A 58 4.40 -17.01 -23.51
N TYR A 59 3.67 -17.22 -22.43
CA TYR A 59 3.86 -16.59 -21.13
C TYR A 59 3.98 -17.65 -20.03
N CYS A 60 4.89 -17.40 -19.09
CA CYS A 60 5.01 -18.18 -17.85
C CYS A 60 5.56 -17.27 -16.76
N GLU A 61 5.06 -17.43 -15.54
CA GLU A 61 5.46 -16.66 -14.37
C GLU A 61 6.85 -17.04 -13.82
N CYS A 62 7.49 -18.09 -14.37
CA CYS A 62 8.75 -18.56 -13.82
C CYS A 62 9.90 -17.57 -14.08
N PRO A 63 10.90 -17.47 -13.17
CA PRO A 63 12.00 -16.51 -13.31
C PRO A 63 12.78 -16.61 -14.63
N TYR A 64 12.85 -17.82 -15.22
CA TYR A 64 13.52 -18.07 -16.48
C TYR A 64 12.78 -17.46 -17.69
N ALA A 65 11.46 -17.37 -17.64
CA ALA A 65 10.65 -16.84 -18.74
C ALA A 65 10.59 -15.30 -18.76
N LEU A 66 10.93 -14.63 -17.65
CA LEU A 66 10.96 -13.17 -17.54
C LEU A 66 12.00 -12.51 -18.47
N GLU A 67 12.99 -13.27 -18.95
CA GLU A 67 13.97 -12.81 -19.94
C GLU A 67 13.50 -12.99 -21.42
N ASN A 68 12.19 -13.14 -21.66
CA ASN A 68 11.59 -13.48 -22.96
C ASN A 68 12.12 -14.82 -23.54
N GLN A 69 12.42 -15.79 -22.67
CA GLN A 69 12.88 -17.11 -23.07
C GLN A 69 11.78 -18.16 -22.91
N HIS A 70 11.72 -19.12 -23.82
CA HIS A 70 10.81 -20.26 -23.70
C HIS A 70 11.32 -21.26 -22.65
N CYS A 71 10.52 -21.49 -21.61
CA CYS A 71 10.93 -22.26 -20.45
C CYS A 71 10.43 -23.71 -20.48
N LYS A 72 10.94 -24.54 -19.55
CA LYS A 72 10.53 -25.95 -19.42
C LYS A 72 9.06 -26.14 -19.06
N HIS A 73 8.43 -25.20 -18.35
CA HIS A 73 7.01 -25.28 -17.99
C HIS A 73 6.12 -25.08 -19.22
N MET A 74 6.45 -24.12 -20.09
CA MET A 74 5.78 -23.95 -21.39
C MET A 74 5.91 -25.21 -22.26
N ALA A 75 7.10 -25.83 -22.28
CA ALA A 75 7.30 -27.10 -22.98
C ALA A 75 6.47 -28.24 -22.37
N ALA A 76 6.37 -28.33 -21.03
CA ALA A 76 5.55 -29.33 -20.34
C ALA A 76 4.07 -29.19 -20.70
N VAL A 77 3.52 -27.97 -20.67
CA VAL A 77 2.14 -27.68 -21.11
C VAL A 77 1.92 -28.04 -22.58
N LEU A 78 2.91 -27.82 -23.44
CA LEU A 78 2.81 -28.22 -24.84
C LEU A 78 2.91 -29.73 -25.05
N TYR A 79 3.64 -30.47 -24.22
CA TYR A 79 3.63 -31.94 -24.22
C TYR A 79 2.28 -32.48 -23.77
N GLU A 80 1.75 -31.98 -22.66
CA GLU A 80 0.41 -32.32 -22.14
C GLU A 80 -0.67 -31.99 -23.17
N PHE A 81 -0.55 -30.87 -23.88
CA PHE A 81 -1.47 -30.47 -24.94
C PHE A 81 -1.34 -31.30 -26.23
N ASP A 82 -0.13 -31.70 -26.65
CA ASP A 82 0.07 -32.49 -27.88
C ASP A 82 -0.44 -33.93 -27.70
N GLU A 83 -0.27 -34.51 -26.50
CA GLU A 83 -0.78 -35.84 -26.14
C GLU A 83 -2.27 -35.78 -25.73
N GLY A 84 -2.67 -34.74 -25.02
CA GLY A 84 -4.05 -34.44 -24.65
C GLY A 84 -4.93 -34.05 -25.84
N ASN A 85 -4.40 -33.56 -26.97
CA ASN A 85 -5.20 -33.26 -28.16
C ASN A 85 -5.77 -34.50 -28.86
N ASP A 86 -5.17 -35.68 -28.69
CA ASP A 86 -5.77 -36.92 -29.21
C ASP A 86 -6.97 -37.39 -28.33
N LEU A 87 -7.18 -36.81 -27.14
CA LEU A 87 -8.26 -37.16 -26.19
C LEU A 87 -9.23 -35.99 -25.92
N ASN A 88 -8.74 -34.78 -25.65
CA ASN A 88 -9.51 -33.57 -25.34
C ASN A 88 -10.10 -32.88 -26.59
N HIS A 89 -9.48 -33.01 -27.77
CA HIS A 89 -10.12 -32.55 -29.01
C HIS A 89 -11.23 -33.52 -29.44
N ILE A 90 -11.28 -34.74 -28.88
CA ILE A 90 -12.44 -35.62 -29.00
C ILE A 90 -13.46 -35.22 -27.93
N GLU A 91 -13.10 -35.02 -26.65
CA GLU A 91 -14.08 -34.75 -25.57
C GLU A 91 -14.70 -33.35 -25.55
N SER A 92 -13.96 -32.27 -25.83
CA SER A 92 -14.51 -30.90 -25.86
C SER A 92 -15.33 -30.62 -27.11
N THR A 93 -14.87 -31.12 -28.26
CA THR A 93 -15.61 -31.08 -29.52
C THR A 93 -16.79 -32.04 -29.48
N HIS A 94 -16.67 -33.24 -28.87
CA HIS A 94 -17.83 -34.10 -28.60
C HIS A 94 -18.78 -33.45 -27.60
N MET A 95 -18.35 -32.80 -26.52
CA MET A 95 -19.29 -32.15 -25.60
C MET A 95 -20.03 -30.99 -26.26
N THR A 96 -19.33 -30.16 -27.04
CA THR A 96 -19.98 -29.05 -27.77
C THR A 96 -20.82 -29.54 -28.95
N GLU A 97 -20.40 -30.58 -29.69
CA GLU A 97 -21.22 -31.27 -30.70
C GLU A 97 -22.39 -32.03 -30.07
N ASP A 98 -22.23 -32.64 -28.90
CA ASP A 98 -23.27 -33.37 -28.17
C ASP A 98 -24.30 -32.41 -27.60
N ILE A 99 -23.88 -31.26 -27.03
CA ILE A 99 -24.79 -30.18 -26.62
C ILE A 99 -25.48 -29.60 -27.86
N PHE A 100 -24.75 -29.35 -28.95
CA PHE A 100 -25.33 -28.87 -30.21
C PHE A 100 -26.36 -29.85 -30.76
N HIS A 101 -26.06 -31.15 -30.79
CA HIS A 101 -26.95 -32.21 -31.24
C HIS A 101 -28.15 -32.38 -30.30
N LEU A 102 -27.96 -32.23 -28.98
CA LEU A 102 -29.05 -32.23 -28.00
C LEU A 102 -30.01 -31.06 -28.24
N VAL A 103 -29.48 -29.85 -28.41
CA VAL A 103 -30.24 -28.64 -28.74
C VAL A 103 -30.92 -28.77 -30.10
N ALA A 104 -30.23 -29.28 -31.12
CA ALA A 104 -30.77 -29.46 -32.48
C ALA A 104 -31.87 -30.54 -32.55
N ARG A 105 -31.91 -31.48 -31.61
CA ARG A 105 -32.96 -32.50 -31.48
C ARG A 105 -34.22 -31.98 -30.79
N ALA A 106 -34.13 -30.90 -30.01
CA ALA A 106 -35.27 -30.30 -29.36
C ALA A 106 -36.11 -29.50 -30.36
N ASP A 107 -37.44 -29.59 -30.24
CA ASP A 107 -38.32 -28.74 -31.04
C ASP A 107 -38.33 -27.30 -30.51
N ASP A 108 -38.81 -26.36 -31.34
CA ASP A 108 -38.84 -24.93 -31.01
C ASP A 108 -39.69 -24.62 -29.76
N THR A 109 -40.71 -25.43 -29.46
CA THR A 109 -41.56 -25.21 -28.28
C THR A 109 -40.81 -25.56 -26.99
N LEU A 110 -40.10 -26.70 -26.99
CA LEU A 110 -39.25 -27.11 -25.88
C LEU A 110 -38.08 -26.14 -25.69
N LEU A 111 -37.40 -25.76 -26.79
CA LEU A 111 -36.26 -24.83 -26.73
C LEU A 111 -36.67 -23.46 -26.17
N ARG A 112 -37.73 -22.86 -26.71
CA ARG A 112 -38.22 -21.57 -26.20
C ARG A 112 -38.70 -21.68 -24.77
N GLY A 113 -39.41 -22.74 -24.41
CA GLY A 113 -39.88 -22.95 -23.04
C GLY A 113 -38.73 -23.08 -22.04
N PHE A 114 -37.74 -23.91 -22.37
CA PHE A 114 -36.56 -24.16 -21.53
C PHE A 114 -35.69 -22.91 -21.39
N LEU A 115 -35.36 -22.26 -22.50
CA LEU A 115 -34.58 -21.02 -22.48
C LEU A 115 -35.31 -19.93 -21.70
N THR A 116 -36.63 -19.77 -21.89
CA THR A 116 -37.43 -18.80 -21.14
C THR A 116 -37.36 -19.06 -19.64
N ALA A 117 -37.42 -20.33 -19.21
CA ALA A 117 -37.32 -20.69 -17.80
C ALA A 117 -35.95 -20.31 -17.22
N ILE A 118 -34.85 -20.71 -17.89
CA ILE A 118 -33.48 -20.39 -17.45
C ILE A 118 -33.24 -18.89 -17.37
N LEU A 119 -33.63 -18.12 -18.40
CA LEU A 119 -33.44 -16.67 -18.42
C LEU A 119 -34.32 -15.96 -17.37
N SER A 120 -35.44 -16.58 -16.97
CA SER A 120 -36.28 -16.03 -15.90
C SER A 120 -35.63 -16.15 -14.52
N GLU A 121 -34.79 -17.17 -14.33
CA GLU A 121 -34.14 -17.49 -13.05
C GLU A 121 -32.73 -16.93 -12.92
N ASN A 122 -32.02 -16.67 -14.03
CA ASN A 122 -30.62 -16.26 -14.02
C ASN A 122 -30.43 -14.87 -14.68
N SER A 123 -30.10 -13.86 -13.86
CA SER A 123 -29.86 -12.48 -14.29
C SER A 123 -28.72 -12.35 -15.30
N GLU A 124 -27.61 -13.06 -15.07
CA GLU A 124 -26.43 -13.07 -15.93
C GLU A 124 -26.74 -13.57 -17.33
N LEU A 125 -27.39 -14.74 -17.43
CA LEU A 125 -27.76 -15.33 -18.71
C LEU A 125 -28.79 -14.48 -19.44
N LEU A 126 -29.74 -13.87 -18.72
CA LEU A 126 -30.69 -12.92 -19.30
C LEU A 126 -29.98 -11.68 -19.86
N GLY A 127 -29.03 -11.11 -19.12
CA GLY A 127 -28.23 -9.96 -19.55
C GLY A 127 -27.40 -10.26 -20.79
N ARG A 128 -26.72 -11.42 -20.80
CA ARG A 128 -26.00 -11.96 -21.97
C ARG A 128 -26.91 -12.09 -23.17
N PHE A 129 -28.03 -12.77 -23.01
CA PHE A 129 -28.96 -13.04 -24.11
C PHE A 129 -29.58 -11.75 -24.68
N LYS A 130 -29.94 -10.80 -23.82
CA LYS A 130 -30.39 -9.46 -24.25
C LYS A 130 -29.29 -8.70 -24.99
N GLY A 131 -28.06 -8.78 -24.51
CA GLY A 131 -26.87 -8.23 -25.17
C GLY A 131 -26.66 -8.77 -26.59
N GLU A 132 -26.72 -10.09 -26.76
CA GLU A 132 -26.61 -10.75 -28.08
C GLU A 132 -27.73 -10.32 -29.04
N LEU A 133 -28.92 -10.05 -28.52
CA LEU A 133 -30.05 -9.54 -29.31
C LEU A 133 -30.05 -8.02 -29.52
N GLY A 134 -29.12 -7.29 -28.89
CA GLY A 134 -29.10 -5.82 -28.91
C GLY A 134 -30.31 -5.19 -28.20
N VAL A 135 -30.93 -5.91 -27.26
CA VAL A 135 -32.08 -5.44 -26.48
C VAL A 135 -31.56 -4.80 -25.19
N PRO A 136 -31.95 -3.56 -24.86
CA PRO A 136 -31.55 -2.94 -23.60
C PRO A 136 -32.19 -3.66 -22.42
N LEU A 137 -31.56 -3.56 -21.25
CA LEU A 137 -32.18 -4.01 -20.01
C LEU A 137 -33.38 -3.11 -19.66
N SER A 138 -34.39 -3.72 -19.07
CA SER A 138 -35.49 -3.00 -18.44
C SER A 138 -35.14 -2.69 -16.98
N GLU A 139 -35.87 -1.74 -16.40
CA GLU A 139 -35.75 -1.38 -14.98
C GLU A 139 -35.88 -2.61 -14.05
N SER A 140 -36.74 -3.57 -14.40
CA SER A 140 -36.90 -4.83 -13.66
C SER A 140 -35.68 -5.75 -13.70
N ASP A 141 -34.84 -5.65 -14.74
CA ASP A 141 -33.61 -6.45 -14.81
C ASP A 141 -32.55 -5.84 -13.89
N VAL A 142 -32.38 -4.51 -13.94
CA VAL A 142 -31.46 -3.77 -13.04
C VAL A 142 -31.89 -3.95 -11.58
N GLN A 143 -33.19 -3.73 -11.33
CA GLN A 143 -34.05 -4.55 -10.47
C GLN A 143 -33.40 -5.69 -9.69
N ARG A 144 -33.19 -6.76 -10.45
CA ARG A 144 -32.73 -8.07 -10.00
C ARG A 144 -31.28 -8.04 -9.57
N TYR A 145 -30.40 -7.38 -10.30
CA TYR A 145 -29.00 -7.22 -9.89
C TYR A 145 -28.86 -6.51 -8.53
N LYS A 146 -29.70 -5.50 -8.28
CA LYS A 146 -29.72 -4.78 -6.98
C LYS A 146 -30.21 -5.68 -5.84
N LEU A 147 -31.21 -6.52 -6.10
CA LEU A 147 -31.69 -7.50 -5.13
C LEU A 147 -30.64 -8.58 -4.83
N GLU A 148 -29.95 -9.09 -5.86
CA GLU A 148 -28.85 -10.05 -5.70
C GLU A 148 -27.71 -9.47 -4.85
N ILE A 149 -27.35 -8.19 -5.03
CA ILE A 149 -26.39 -7.48 -4.17
C ILE A 149 -26.90 -7.40 -2.72
N ASN A 150 -28.16 -7.06 -2.52
CA ASN A 150 -28.75 -6.98 -1.18
C ASN A 150 -28.78 -8.34 -0.48
N ASP A 151 -29.05 -9.41 -1.23
CA ASP A 151 -29.03 -10.77 -0.70
C ASP A 151 -27.62 -11.16 -0.24
N ILE A 152 -26.57 -10.76 -0.98
CA ILE A 152 -25.17 -10.94 -0.55
C ILE A 152 -24.91 -10.21 0.77
N PHE A 153 -25.28 -8.92 0.89
CA PHE A 153 -25.12 -8.20 2.17
C PHE A 153 -25.85 -8.90 3.32
N ALA A 154 -27.11 -9.29 3.09
CA ALA A 154 -27.96 -9.92 4.10
C ALA A 154 -27.45 -11.30 4.57
N GLU A 155 -26.75 -12.05 3.70
CA GLU A 155 -26.16 -13.35 4.05
C GLU A 155 -25.07 -13.22 5.14
N TYR A 156 -24.35 -12.10 5.16
CA TYR A 156 -23.23 -11.87 6.07
C TYR A 156 -23.60 -11.10 7.34
N GLU A 157 -24.83 -10.58 7.42
CA GLU A 157 -25.35 -9.92 8.61
C GLU A 157 -25.78 -10.94 9.69
N ASP A 158 -25.44 -10.64 10.94
CA ASP A 158 -26.03 -11.35 12.06
C ASP A 158 -27.49 -10.93 12.31
N ARG A 159 -28.14 -11.58 13.27
CA ARG A 159 -29.55 -11.28 13.66
C ARG A 159 -29.81 -9.84 14.12
N HIS A 160 -28.76 -9.04 14.32
CA HIS A 160 -28.81 -7.64 14.72
C HIS A 160 -28.37 -6.68 13.60
N GLY A 161 -28.08 -7.19 12.40
CA GLY A 161 -27.59 -6.39 11.27
C GLY A 161 -26.11 -6.03 11.39
N PHE A 162 -25.32 -6.79 12.16
CA PHE A 162 -23.89 -6.56 12.33
C PHE A 162 -23.06 -7.61 11.58
N ILE A 163 -22.00 -7.14 10.91
CA ILE A 163 -21.07 -7.98 10.14
C ILE A 163 -19.75 -8.08 10.92
N GLY A 164 -19.42 -9.29 11.39
CA GLY A 164 -18.20 -9.55 12.16
C GLY A 164 -16.92 -9.58 11.30
N TYR A 165 -15.75 -9.54 11.95
CA TYR A 165 -14.43 -9.48 11.29
C TYR A 165 -14.22 -10.53 10.18
N TYR A 166 -14.59 -11.79 10.42
CA TYR A 166 -14.43 -12.85 9.41
C TYR A 166 -15.46 -12.73 8.30
N GLN A 167 -16.71 -12.40 8.65
CA GLN A 167 -17.79 -12.18 7.68
C GLN A 167 -17.48 -10.99 6.76
N ALA A 168 -16.84 -9.94 7.28
CA ALA A 168 -16.43 -8.77 6.51
C ALA A 168 -15.47 -9.12 5.37
N ARG A 169 -14.55 -10.07 5.62
CA ARG A 169 -13.62 -10.56 4.60
C ARG A 169 -14.35 -11.35 3.50
N GLU A 170 -15.23 -12.27 3.88
CA GLU A 170 -15.97 -13.10 2.92
C GLU A 170 -16.96 -12.25 2.10
N LEU A 171 -17.69 -11.34 2.73
CA LEU A 171 -18.52 -10.33 2.06
C LEU A 171 -17.73 -9.55 1.00
N SER A 172 -16.52 -9.10 1.35
CA SER A 172 -15.65 -8.37 0.44
C SER A 172 -15.27 -9.21 -0.78
N MET A 173 -14.95 -10.49 -0.58
CA MET A 173 -14.62 -11.40 -1.67
C MET A 173 -15.83 -11.64 -2.60
N ASP A 174 -17.00 -11.92 -2.04
CA ASP A 174 -18.20 -12.23 -2.80
C ASP A 174 -18.71 -11.02 -3.58
N LEU A 175 -18.74 -9.83 -2.97
CA LEU A 175 -19.13 -8.61 -3.68
C LEU A 175 -18.13 -8.25 -4.78
N THR A 176 -16.83 -8.42 -4.55
CA THR A 176 -15.81 -8.18 -5.58
C THR A 176 -15.96 -9.16 -6.75
N ASP A 177 -16.14 -10.46 -6.48
CA ASP A 177 -16.36 -11.46 -7.54
C ASP A 177 -17.65 -11.17 -8.32
N TYR A 178 -18.74 -10.89 -7.60
CA TYR A 178 -20.02 -10.55 -8.19
C TYR A 178 -19.90 -9.31 -9.09
N LEU A 179 -19.34 -8.20 -8.59
CA LEU A 179 -19.14 -7.00 -9.39
C LEU A 179 -18.26 -7.29 -10.60
N GLY A 180 -17.15 -8.01 -10.42
CA GLY A 180 -16.27 -8.42 -11.51
C GLY A 180 -17.03 -9.15 -12.63
N ARG A 181 -17.75 -10.22 -12.31
CA ARG A 181 -18.47 -11.01 -13.31
C ARG A 181 -19.58 -10.22 -14.00
N HIS A 182 -20.44 -9.56 -13.21
CA HIS A 182 -21.67 -8.96 -13.73
C HIS A 182 -21.43 -7.59 -14.37
N VAL A 183 -20.56 -6.74 -13.82
CA VAL A 183 -20.28 -5.42 -14.39
C VAL A 183 -19.53 -5.53 -15.72
N HIS A 184 -18.49 -6.38 -15.81
CA HIS A 184 -17.78 -6.59 -17.07
C HIS A 184 -18.70 -7.14 -18.16
N LEU A 185 -19.61 -8.04 -17.80
CA LEU A 185 -20.63 -8.53 -18.72
C LEU A 185 -21.47 -7.38 -19.29
N LEU A 186 -22.07 -6.56 -18.41
CA LEU A 186 -22.93 -5.45 -18.81
C LEU A 186 -22.20 -4.46 -19.73
N ILE A 187 -20.94 -4.15 -19.42
CA ILE A 187 -20.07 -3.29 -20.25
C ILE A 187 -19.87 -3.91 -21.63
N ASN A 188 -19.55 -5.21 -21.71
CA ASN A 188 -19.30 -5.91 -22.97
C ASN A 188 -20.55 -6.05 -23.83
N THR A 189 -21.73 -6.11 -23.22
CA THR A 189 -23.03 -6.11 -23.88
C THR A 189 -23.60 -4.71 -24.15
N ARG A 190 -22.78 -3.66 -24.02
CA ARG A 190 -23.13 -2.24 -24.28
C ARG A 190 -24.22 -1.65 -23.37
N GLN A 191 -24.39 -2.19 -22.16
CA GLN A 191 -25.34 -1.76 -21.14
C GLN A 191 -24.62 -0.91 -20.08
N VAL A 192 -24.02 0.19 -20.54
CA VAL A 192 -23.07 1.00 -19.76
C VAL A 192 -23.75 1.76 -18.63
N SER A 193 -24.96 2.28 -18.85
CA SER A 193 -25.73 3.01 -17.82
C SER A 193 -26.19 2.07 -16.71
N GLU A 194 -26.59 0.87 -17.06
CA GLU A 194 -27.04 -0.15 -16.11
C GLU A 194 -25.87 -0.71 -15.29
N ALA A 195 -24.71 -0.91 -15.92
CA ALA A 195 -23.47 -1.21 -15.20
C ALA A 195 -23.16 -0.16 -14.12
N PHE A 196 -23.32 1.12 -14.47
CA PHE A 196 -23.14 2.23 -13.52
C PHE A 196 -24.13 2.15 -12.36
N GLU A 197 -25.40 1.86 -12.62
CA GLU A 197 -26.40 1.69 -11.57
C GLU A 197 -26.09 0.54 -10.60
N VAL A 198 -25.58 -0.58 -11.10
CA VAL A 198 -25.21 -1.75 -10.27
C VAL A 198 -24.04 -1.41 -9.33
N VAL A 199 -23.00 -0.74 -9.85
CA VAL A 199 -21.86 -0.31 -9.01
C VAL A 199 -22.32 0.73 -7.98
N ASN A 200 -23.13 1.70 -8.38
CA ASN A 200 -23.66 2.74 -7.50
C ASN A 200 -24.54 2.19 -6.39
N HIS A 201 -25.31 1.14 -6.67
CA HIS A 201 -26.12 0.46 -5.67
C HIS A 201 -25.23 -0.15 -4.59
N THR A 202 -24.20 -0.91 -4.99
CA THR A 202 -23.23 -1.50 -4.04
C THR A 202 -22.55 -0.43 -3.18
N PHE A 203 -22.12 0.68 -3.79
CA PHE A 203 -21.53 1.81 -3.06
C PHE A 203 -22.48 2.38 -2.00
N LYS A 204 -23.76 2.54 -2.33
CA LYS A 204 -24.76 3.10 -1.41
C LYS A 204 -25.09 2.18 -0.25
N GLU A 205 -25.17 0.87 -0.48
CA GLU A 205 -25.42 -0.10 0.59
C GLU A 205 -24.30 -0.08 1.63
N MET A 206 -23.04 0.14 1.20
CA MET A 206 -21.90 0.23 2.13
C MET A 206 -21.96 1.41 3.11
N HIS A 207 -22.68 2.48 2.78
CA HIS A 207 -22.64 3.73 3.53
C HIS A 207 -23.10 3.60 4.99
N ASN A 208 -24.00 2.67 5.31
CA ASN A 208 -24.57 2.51 6.66
C ASN A 208 -24.33 1.14 7.28
N LEU A 209 -23.33 0.39 6.81
CA LEU A 209 -23.03 -0.95 7.34
C LEU A 209 -22.47 -0.87 8.76
N ALA A 210 -23.07 -1.65 9.66
CA ALA A 210 -22.50 -1.93 10.96
C ALA A 210 -21.55 -3.14 10.82
N ILE A 211 -20.24 -2.86 10.68
CA ILE A 211 -19.23 -3.87 10.32
C ILE A 211 -17.94 -3.70 11.12
N ASP A 212 -17.31 -4.82 11.50
CA ASP A 212 -15.91 -4.83 11.95
C ASP A 212 -14.97 -4.93 10.73
N ASP A 213 -14.67 -3.77 10.14
CA ASP A 213 -13.77 -3.67 8.99
C ASP A 213 -12.30 -3.48 9.36
N SER A 214 -11.86 -3.97 10.52
CA SER A 214 -10.45 -3.86 10.94
C SER A 214 -9.47 -4.53 9.94
N GLY A 215 -10.00 -5.41 9.07
CA GLY A 215 -9.27 -6.07 7.99
C GLY A 215 -9.23 -5.31 6.66
N GLY A 216 -9.97 -4.21 6.49
CA GLY A 216 -9.99 -3.39 5.27
C GLY A 216 -10.78 -3.98 4.09
N GLY A 217 -11.80 -4.79 4.35
CA GLY A 217 -12.73 -5.32 3.36
C GLY A 217 -13.56 -4.23 2.66
N ILE A 218 -14.02 -3.20 3.38
CA ILE A 218 -14.76 -2.08 2.75
C ILE A 218 -13.86 -1.31 1.79
N VAL A 219 -12.61 -1.02 2.19
CA VAL A 219 -11.62 -0.40 1.31
C VAL A 219 -11.38 -1.25 0.06
N THR A 220 -11.36 -2.58 0.21
CA THR A 220 -11.21 -3.51 -0.93
C THR A 220 -12.39 -3.39 -1.90
N ILE A 221 -13.63 -3.36 -1.40
CA ILE A 221 -14.82 -3.20 -2.26
C ILE A 221 -14.81 -1.81 -2.93
N LEU A 222 -14.51 -0.74 -2.18
CA LEU A 222 -14.44 0.62 -2.71
C LEU A 222 -13.43 0.76 -3.87
N ASN A 223 -12.26 0.14 -3.75
CA ASN A 223 -11.27 0.12 -4.83
C ASN A 223 -11.81 -0.58 -6.09
N HIS A 224 -12.57 -1.66 -5.95
CA HIS A 224 -13.23 -2.32 -7.09
C HIS A 224 -14.34 -1.44 -7.67
N CYS A 225 -15.14 -0.75 -6.85
CA CYS A 225 -16.10 0.23 -7.34
C CYS A 225 -15.42 1.32 -8.17
N VAL A 226 -14.28 1.86 -7.71
CA VAL A 226 -13.48 2.84 -8.46
C VAL A 226 -12.99 2.29 -9.79
N ALA A 227 -12.42 1.09 -9.81
CA ALA A 227 -11.95 0.45 -11.04
C ALA A 227 -13.09 0.26 -12.05
N HIS A 228 -14.26 -0.21 -11.59
CA HIS A 228 -15.43 -0.37 -12.44
C HIS A 228 -15.99 0.97 -12.94
N TRP A 229 -16.09 1.99 -12.09
CA TRP A 229 -16.47 3.34 -12.52
C TRP A 229 -15.53 3.87 -13.59
N GLN A 230 -14.22 3.66 -13.45
CA GLN A 230 -13.22 4.05 -14.43
C GLN A 230 -13.48 3.39 -15.79
N GLU A 231 -13.70 2.07 -15.81
CA GLU A 231 -13.99 1.34 -17.04
C GLU A 231 -15.31 1.80 -17.68
N ILE A 232 -16.35 1.97 -16.87
CA ILE A 232 -17.67 2.43 -17.30
C ILE A 232 -17.59 3.82 -17.92
N ILE A 233 -16.96 4.77 -17.25
CA ILE A 233 -16.79 6.15 -17.75
C ILE A 233 -15.99 6.14 -19.06
N ASN A 234 -14.95 5.30 -19.18
CA ASN A 234 -14.17 5.18 -20.41
C ASN A 234 -14.96 4.62 -21.61
N ARG A 235 -16.00 3.81 -21.35
CA ARG A 235 -16.88 3.24 -22.38
C ARG A 235 -18.13 4.08 -22.66
N ALA A 236 -18.46 5.01 -21.77
CA ALA A 236 -19.64 5.85 -21.85
C ALA A 236 -19.55 6.90 -22.97
N ASP A 237 -20.69 7.15 -23.63
CA ASP A 237 -20.83 8.31 -24.51
C ASP A 237 -20.95 9.62 -23.72
N GLN A 238 -20.95 10.74 -24.44
CA GLN A 238 -20.95 12.07 -23.81
C GLN A 238 -22.22 12.34 -22.99
N ALA A 239 -23.38 11.82 -23.40
CA ALA A 239 -24.63 12.03 -22.67
C ALA A 239 -24.62 11.21 -21.38
N GLN A 240 -24.21 9.94 -21.46
CA GLN A 240 -24.04 9.07 -20.31
C GLN A 240 -23.04 9.65 -19.30
N LYS A 241 -21.91 10.17 -19.76
CA LYS A 241 -20.93 10.85 -18.88
C LYS A 241 -21.54 12.06 -18.16
N VAL A 242 -22.43 12.82 -18.80
CA VAL A 242 -23.10 13.95 -18.14
C VAL A 242 -24.00 13.47 -17.01
N ASP A 243 -24.77 12.41 -17.24
CA ASP A 243 -25.65 11.83 -16.22
C ASP A 243 -24.83 11.25 -15.05
N MET A 244 -23.74 10.54 -15.35
CA MET A 244 -22.81 10.00 -14.34
C MET A 244 -22.16 11.13 -13.53
N PHE A 245 -21.67 12.18 -14.20
CA PHE A 245 -21.07 13.34 -13.54
C PHE A 245 -22.06 13.99 -12.56
N ASP A 246 -23.30 14.20 -12.99
CA ASP A 246 -24.34 14.80 -12.15
C ASP A 246 -24.69 13.91 -10.95
N TRP A 247 -24.65 12.58 -11.10
CA TRP A 247 -24.78 11.65 -9.98
C TRP A 247 -23.66 11.81 -8.95
N PHE A 248 -22.38 11.85 -9.38
CA PHE A 248 -21.25 12.04 -8.46
C PHE A 248 -21.36 13.36 -7.70
N ILE A 249 -21.69 14.47 -8.39
CA ILE A 249 -21.90 15.78 -7.73
C ILE A 249 -23.00 15.72 -6.66
N GLN A 250 -24.09 15.00 -6.94
CA GLN A 250 -25.20 14.86 -5.98
C GLN A 250 -24.79 14.08 -4.74
N GLN A 251 -23.89 13.09 -4.85
CA GLN A 251 -23.42 12.32 -3.70
C GLN A 251 -22.45 13.11 -2.79
N LEU A 252 -21.86 14.21 -3.29
CA LEU A 252 -20.96 15.08 -2.53
C LEU A 252 -21.69 16.16 -1.71
N ASP A 253 -22.93 15.90 -1.28
CA ASP A 253 -23.75 16.85 -0.53
C ASP A 253 -23.56 16.79 1.00
N GLY A 254 -22.71 15.88 1.47
CA GLY A 254 -22.32 15.73 2.88
C GLY A 254 -23.09 14.65 3.64
N HIS A 255 -23.90 13.82 2.96
CA HIS A 255 -24.54 12.66 3.59
C HIS A 255 -23.64 11.42 3.60
N VAL A 256 -22.76 11.25 2.62
CA VAL A 256 -21.79 10.14 2.55
C VAL A 256 -20.74 10.27 3.66
N ILE A 257 -20.33 9.16 4.29
CA ILE A 257 -19.29 9.18 5.33
C ILE A 257 -17.99 9.73 4.72
N ASP A 258 -17.31 10.64 5.44
CA ASP A 258 -16.15 11.40 4.98
C ASP A 258 -15.12 10.58 4.17
N TYR A 259 -14.70 9.39 4.64
CA TYR A 259 -13.69 8.59 3.93
C TYR A 259 -14.18 7.98 2.60
N MET A 260 -15.49 7.72 2.46
CA MET A 260 -16.09 7.27 1.19
C MET A 260 -16.27 8.44 0.21
N GLU A 261 -16.51 9.66 0.72
CA GLU A 261 -16.61 10.87 -0.09
C GLU A 261 -15.31 11.12 -0.88
N GLU A 262 -14.15 10.78 -0.32
CA GLU A 262 -12.84 10.91 -0.98
C GLU A 262 -12.73 10.07 -2.27
N TYR A 263 -13.31 8.87 -2.32
CA TYR A 263 -13.32 8.04 -3.53
C TYR A 263 -14.18 8.63 -4.63
N LEU A 264 -15.34 9.19 -4.27
CA LEU A 264 -16.22 9.90 -5.20
C LEU A 264 -15.53 11.16 -5.76
N GLU A 265 -14.85 11.92 -4.89
CA GLU A 265 -14.07 13.10 -5.27
C GLU A 265 -12.96 12.72 -6.25
N ALA A 266 -12.18 11.68 -5.95
CA ALA A 266 -11.10 11.22 -6.81
C ALA A 266 -11.62 10.85 -8.21
N VAL A 267 -12.67 10.02 -8.31
CA VAL A 267 -13.25 9.66 -9.62
C VAL A 267 -13.79 10.88 -10.36
N LEU A 268 -14.49 11.77 -9.66
CA LEU A 268 -15.03 12.99 -10.24
C LEU A 268 -13.91 13.84 -10.88
N PHE A 269 -12.81 14.07 -10.16
CA PHE A 269 -11.72 14.91 -10.64
C PHE A 269 -10.87 14.21 -11.70
N ASP A 270 -10.55 12.93 -11.52
CA ASP A 270 -9.60 12.22 -12.36
C ASP A 270 -10.21 11.71 -13.67
N GLN A 271 -11.51 11.36 -13.70
CA GLN A 271 -12.13 10.73 -14.87
C GLN A 271 -12.86 11.70 -15.80
N PHE A 272 -13.41 12.79 -15.27
CA PHE A 272 -14.19 13.76 -16.05
C PHE A 272 -13.35 14.97 -16.48
N THR A 273 -12.31 14.74 -17.27
CA THR A 273 -11.32 15.77 -17.67
C THR A 273 -11.77 16.62 -18.87
N GLU A 274 -12.88 16.28 -19.51
CA GLU A 274 -13.38 17.01 -20.67
C GLU A 274 -13.82 18.44 -20.32
N LYS A 275 -13.60 19.38 -21.25
CA LYS A 275 -13.90 20.82 -21.07
C LYS A 275 -15.32 21.12 -20.61
N VAL A 276 -16.28 20.26 -20.97
CA VAL A 276 -17.70 20.42 -20.59
C VAL A 276 -17.93 20.27 -19.08
N PHE A 277 -17.05 19.56 -18.36
CA PHE A 277 -17.17 19.30 -16.93
C PHE A 277 -16.44 20.34 -16.07
N LEU A 278 -15.39 21.00 -16.61
CA LEU A 278 -14.56 21.95 -15.88
C LEU A 278 -15.37 23.04 -15.17
N LYS A 279 -16.36 23.63 -15.86
CA LYS A 279 -17.21 24.69 -15.27
C LYS A 279 -18.07 24.20 -14.11
N LYS A 280 -18.57 22.95 -14.17
CA LYS A 280 -19.36 22.37 -13.07
C LYS A 280 -18.47 22.01 -11.88
N LYS A 281 -17.26 21.48 -12.14
CA LYS A 281 -16.24 21.23 -11.09
C LYS A 281 -15.86 22.54 -10.39
N GLU A 282 -15.65 23.61 -11.13
CA GLU A 282 -15.36 24.93 -10.58
C GLU A 282 -16.47 25.43 -9.64
N GLN A 283 -17.73 25.30 -10.06
CA GLN A 283 -18.88 25.66 -9.22
C GLN A 283 -18.96 24.84 -7.94
N LEU A 284 -18.61 23.55 -7.99
CA LEU A 284 -18.53 22.68 -6.82
C LEU A 284 -17.43 23.16 -5.86
N VAL A 285 -16.21 23.36 -6.37
CA VAL A 285 -15.06 23.82 -5.56
C VAL A 285 -15.37 25.15 -4.89
N ASP A 286 -15.89 26.12 -5.65
CA ASP A 286 -16.27 27.43 -5.11
C ASP A 286 -17.40 27.34 -4.08
N LYS A 287 -18.33 26.38 -4.22
CA LYS A 287 -19.38 26.12 -3.23
C LYS A 287 -18.78 25.52 -1.94
N LYS A 288 -17.90 24.52 -2.05
CA LYS A 288 -17.25 23.86 -0.90
C LYS A 288 -16.34 24.84 -0.15
N LEU A 289 -15.48 25.58 -0.83
CA LEU A 289 -14.62 26.61 -0.23
C LEU A 289 -15.44 27.70 0.49
N ARG A 290 -16.51 28.22 -0.12
CA ARG A 290 -17.40 29.21 0.53
C ARG A 290 -18.04 28.69 1.82
N ALA A 291 -18.35 27.39 1.90
CA ALA A 291 -18.89 26.79 3.11
C ALA A 291 -17.82 26.63 4.20
N LEU A 292 -16.61 26.20 3.81
CA LEU A 292 -15.48 26.02 4.73
C LEU A 292 -15.04 27.34 5.35
N PHE A 293 -14.87 28.39 4.54
CA PHE A 293 -14.49 29.72 5.04
C PHE A 293 -15.52 30.37 5.99
N ARG A 294 -16.77 29.88 6.03
CA ARG A 294 -17.80 30.38 6.95
C ARG A 294 -17.80 29.70 8.31
N THR A 295 -17.21 28.51 8.41
CA THR A 295 -17.41 27.62 9.57
C THR A 295 -16.18 27.50 10.45
N GLU A 296 -15.11 28.27 10.19
CA GLU A 296 -13.79 28.16 10.85
C GLU A 296 -13.32 26.69 10.93
N ARG A 297 -13.74 25.85 9.96
CA ARG A 297 -13.47 24.41 9.95
C ARG A 297 -12.02 24.10 9.55
N ILE A 298 -11.62 22.90 9.93
CA ILE A 298 -10.30 22.25 9.91
C ILE A 298 -9.46 22.65 8.67
N ALA A 299 -8.22 23.10 8.90
CA ALA A 299 -7.28 23.53 7.86
C ALA A 299 -7.11 22.50 6.71
N TYR A 300 -7.16 21.21 7.03
CA TYR A 300 -7.01 20.10 6.07
C TYR A 300 -8.03 20.12 4.92
N ASP A 301 -9.33 20.22 5.22
CA ASP A 301 -10.35 20.22 4.16
C ASP A 301 -10.23 21.46 3.27
N THR A 302 -9.85 22.59 3.87
CA THR A 302 -9.65 23.84 3.14
C THR A 302 -8.43 23.72 2.22
N ASP A 303 -7.31 23.19 2.70
CA ASP A 303 -6.12 22.88 1.88
C ASP A 303 -6.50 22.03 0.67
N LYS A 304 -7.23 20.93 0.89
CA LYS A 304 -7.64 20.01 -0.18
C LYS A 304 -8.42 20.73 -1.28
N TRP A 305 -9.47 21.47 -0.92
CA TRP A 305 -10.30 22.15 -1.91
C TRP A 305 -9.60 23.33 -2.60
N LEU A 306 -8.63 23.98 -1.93
CA LEU A 306 -7.78 24.99 -2.56
C LEU A 306 -6.86 24.38 -3.61
N LEU A 307 -6.26 23.22 -3.32
CA LEU A 307 -5.46 22.47 -4.29
C LEU A 307 -6.30 22.02 -5.49
N ARG A 308 -7.54 21.57 -5.27
CA ARG A 308 -8.49 21.29 -6.36
C ARG A 308 -8.80 22.53 -7.20
N LYS A 309 -8.90 23.72 -6.59
CA LYS A 309 -9.08 24.97 -7.34
C LYS A 309 -7.87 25.25 -8.24
N ILE A 310 -6.66 25.09 -7.70
CA ILE A 310 -5.40 25.28 -8.43
C ILE A 310 -5.32 24.31 -9.62
N GLU A 311 -5.61 23.03 -9.40
CA GLU A 311 -5.65 22.00 -10.46
C GLU A 311 -6.61 22.40 -11.59
N LEU A 312 -7.79 22.93 -11.27
CA LEU A 312 -8.74 23.41 -12.27
C LEU A 312 -8.23 24.62 -13.04
N LEU A 313 -7.54 25.57 -12.38
CA LEU A 313 -6.92 26.71 -13.05
C LEU A 313 -5.86 26.24 -14.07
N GLU A 314 -5.03 25.27 -13.69
CA GLU A 314 -4.05 24.65 -14.59
C GLU A 314 -4.72 23.98 -15.80
N GLN A 315 -5.76 23.17 -15.57
CA GLN A 315 -6.52 22.51 -16.64
C GLN A 315 -7.20 23.49 -17.60
N GLN A 316 -7.57 24.68 -17.11
CA GLN A 316 -8.14 25.74 -17.92
C GLN A 316 -7.09 26.50 -18.74
N ASN A 317 -5.80 26.22 -18.56
CA ASN A 317 -4.67 26.93 -19.19
C ASN A 317 -4.74 28.45 -18.95
N VAL A 318 -5.10 28.86 -17.73
CA VAL A 318 -4.99 30.27 -17.33
C VAL A 318 -3.52 30.69 -17.28
N GLU A 319 -3.26 31.99 -17.32
CA GLU A 319 -1.90 32.51 -17.22
C GLU A 319 -1.27 32.13 -15.87
N GLN A 320 0.00 31.72 -15.89
CA GLN A 320 0.70 31.27 -14.67
C GLN A 320 0.71 32.35 -13.57
N SER A 321 0.70 33.63 -13.94
CA SER A 321 0.60 34.73 -12.97
C SER A 321 -0.71 34.71 -12.18
N GLU A 322 -1.82 34.26 -12.77
CA GLU A 322 -3.11 34.16 -12.07
C GLU A 322 -3.10 33.02 -11.05
N ILE A 323 -2.47 31.88 -11.38
CA ILE A 323 -2.24 30.77 -10.45
C ILE A 323 -1.32 31.22 -9.32
N ASP A 324 -0.23 31.93 -9.64
CA ASP A 324 0.71 32.44 -8.66
C ASP A 324 0.03 33.43 -7.69
N ASP A 325 -0.78 34.36 -8.20
CA ASP A 325 -1.53 35.31 -7.39
C ASP A 325 -2.57 34.62 -6.51
N TYR A 326 -3.22 33.56 -7.01
CA TYR A 326 -4.12 32.74 -6.21
C TYR A 326 -3.37 32.02 -5.08
N CYS A 327 -2.23 31.38 -5.38
CA CYS A 327 -1.41 30.72 -4.36
C CYS A 327 -0.94 31.70 -3.29
N LYS A 328 -0.45 32.88 -3.68
CA LYS A 328 0.02 33.94 -2.77
C LYS A 328 -1.06 34.38 -1.77
N GLN A 329 -2.33 34.47 -2.19
CA GLN A 329 -3.45 34.80 -1.31
C GLN A 329 -3.71 33.72 -0.24
N HIS A 330 -3.26 32.50 -0.48
CA HIS A 330 -3.58 31.31 0.29
C HIS A 330 -2.36 30.61 0.93
N LEU A 331 -1.16 31.22 0.94
CA LEU A 331 0.06 30.63 1.54
C LEU A 331 0.00 30.31 3.06
N HIS A 332 -1.07 30.73 3.76
CA HIS A 332 -1.30 30.29 5.15
C HIS A 332 -1.72 28.82 5.25
N PHE A 333 -2.16 28.24 4.14
CA PHE A 333 -2.53 26.85 3.99
C PHE A 333 -1.30 26.07 3.52
N ASN A 334 -0.84 25.12 4.34
CA ASN A 334 0.46 24.49 4.14
C ASN A 334 0.51 23.67 2.84
N GLY A 335 -0.59 23.03 2.44
CA GLY A 335 -0.70 22.34 1.16
C GLY A 335 -0.52 23.29 -0.03
N VAL A 336 -1.14 24.48 0.01
CA VAL A 336 -0.97 25.50 -1.04
C VAL A 336 0.45 26.05 -1.05
N LYS A 337 1.03 26.29 0.12
CA LYS A 337 2.43 26.71 0.25
C LYS A 337 3.39 25.66 -0.31
N ASP A 338 3.23 24.39 0.07
CA ASP A 338 4.08 23.29 -0.41
C ASP A 338 3.99 23.18 -1.94
N TYR A 339 2.78 23.21 -2.52
CA TYR A 339 2.56 23.24 -3.97
C TYR A 339 3.25 24.45 -4.63
N TYR A 340 3.08 25.66 -4.08
CA TYR A 340 3.64 26.86 -4.68
C TYR A 340 5.18 26.88 -4.62
N VAL A 341 5.76 26.42 -3.52
CA VAL A 341 7.21 26.24 -3.38
C VAL A 341 7.73 25.26 -4.43
N GLU A 342 7.11 24.09 -4.57
CA GLU A 342 7.48 23.11 -5.60
C GLU A 342 7.45 23.74 -7.00
N ARG A 343 6.39 24.50 -7.31
CA ARG A 343 6.25 25.19 -8.59
C ARG A 343 7.32 26.28 -8.81
N CYS A 344 7.75 26.97 -7.75
CA CYS A 344 8.87 27.90 -7.81
C CYS A 344 10.19 27.16 -8.09
N LEU A 345 10.42 26.01 -7.43
CA LEU A 345 11.61 25.18 -7.64
C LEU A 345 11.71 24.64 -9.06
N GLU A 346 10.60 24.12 -9.62
CA GLU A 346 10.53 23.66 -11.01
C GLU A 346 10.92 24.76 -12.02
N ARG A 347 10.46 25.99 -11.76
CA ARG A 347 10.76 27.18 -12.57
C ARG A 347 12.13 27.80 -12.27
N LYS A 348 12.88 27.23 -11.31
CA LYS A 348 14.16 27.74 -10.78
C LYS A 348 14.04 29.15 -10.20
N ASP A 349 12.86 29.54 -9.74
CA ASP A 349 12.63 30.77 -9.00
C ASP A 349 12.94 30.54 -7.52
N PHE A 350 14.23 30.34 -7.24
CA PHE A 350 14.71 30.03 -5.89
C PHE A 350 14.49 31.18 -4.92
N GLN A 351 14.50 32.43 -5.39
CA GLN A 351 14.33 33.60 -4.55
C GLN A 351 12.92 33.63 -3.94
N THR A 352 11.88 33.48 -4.78
CA THR A 352 10.51 33.41 -4.29
C THR A 352 10.29 32.21 -3.37
N ALA A 353 10.87 31.05 -3.70
CA ALA A 353 10.76 29.87 -2.84
C ALA A 353 11.36 30.12 -1.43
N VAL A 354 12.52 30.77 -1.35
CA VAL A 354 13.14 31.17 -0.07
C VAL A 354 12.23 32.11 0.71
N GLU A 355 11.71 33.18 0.08
CA GLU A 355 10.83 34.15 0.74
C GLU A 355 9.58 33.48 1.33
N VAL A 356 8.93 32.59 0.58
CA VAL A 356 7.74 31.86 1.02
C VAL A 356 8.05 30.96 2.21
N LEU A 357 9.18 30.25 2.19
CA LEU A 357 9.58 29.34 3.27
C LEU A 357 10.02 30.10 4.53
N GLU A 358 10.74 31.22 4.39
CA GLU A 358 11.09 32.09 5.51
C GLU A 358 9.84 32.64 6.21
N GLU A 359 8.87 33.15 5.44
CA GLU A 359 7.58 33.60 5.99
C GLU A 359 6.80 32.46 6.66
N SER A 360 6.89 31.25 6.09
CA SER A 360 6.24 30.07 6.67
C SER A 360 6.84 29.68 8.01
N LYS A 361 8.18 29.66 8.14
CA LYS A 361 8.86 29.39 9.42
C LYS A 361 8.44 30.37 10.51
N VAL A 362 8.30 31.66 10.18
CA VAL A 362 7.85 32.69 11.14
C VAL A 362 6.40 32.43 11.56
N ARG A 363 5.52 32.13 10.61
CA ARG A 363 4.08 31.92 10.84
C ARG A 363 3.78 30.65 11.62
N ASN A 364 4.49 29.57 11.30
CA ASN A 364 4.28 28.22 11.84
C ASN A 364 5.28 27.90 12.98
N GLY A 365 5.84 28.91 13.65
CA GLY A 365 6.89 28.71 14.66
C GLY A 365 6.51 27.80 15.84
N ASP A 366 5.21 27.61 16.08
CA ASP A 366 4.63 26.71 17.07
C ASP A 366 4.40 25.27 16.57
N LEU A 367 4.68 24.99 15.30
CA LEU A 367 4.53 23.70 14.64
C LEU A 367 5.90 23.14 14.22
N PRO A 368 6.65 22.48 15.14
CA PRO A 368 8.04 22.07 14.91
C PRO A 368 8.25 21.18 13.68
N GLY A 369 7.25 20.37 13.31
CA GLY A 369 7.32 19.50 12.14
C GLY A 369 7.29 20.26 10.81
N ILE A 370 6.56 21.37 10.73
CA ILE A 370 6.52 22.22 9.53
C ILE A 370 7.80 23.03 9.43
N VAL A 371 8.21 23.68 10.53
CA VAL A 371 9.46 24.45 10.59
C VAL A 371 10.66 23.59 10.20
N ALA A 372 10.74 22.35 10.70
CA ALA A 372 11.80 21.41 10.35
C ALA A 372 11.84 21.13 8.84
N ARG A 373 10.69 20.87 8.23
CA ARG A 373 10.59 20.60 6.79
C ARG A 373 11.02 21.80 5.96
N ASP A 374 10.54 22.99 6.33
CA ASP A 374 10.89 24.23 5.64
C ASP A 374 12.38 24.55 5.78
N SER A 375 12.96 24.33 6.96
CA SER A 375 14.40 24.46 7.21
C SER A 375 15.25 23.53 6.34
N VAL A 376 14.83 22.28 6.13
CA VAL A 376 15.56 21.35 5.24
C VAL A 376 15.58 21.89 3.81
N THR A 377 14.43 22.36 3.31
CA THR A 377 14.35 22.93 1.95
C THR A 377 15.16 24.22 1.84
N LEU A 378 15.05 25.14 2.81
CA LEU A 378 15.83 26.38 2.85
C LEU A 378 17.34 26.12 2.88
N LYS A 379 17.79 25.17 3.70
CA LYS A 379 19.18 24.73 3.76
C LYS A 379 19.69 24.37 2.36
N ASP A 380 18.96 23.52 1.64
CA ASP A 380 19.38 23.09 0.30
C ASP A 380 19.36 24.24 -0.72
N LEU A 381 18.39 25.16 -0.61
CA LEU A 381 18.31 26.35 -1.46
C LEU A 381 19.47 27.32 -1.23
N TYR A 382 19.79 27.63 0.04
CA TYR A 382 20.92 28.51 0.35
C TYR A 382 22.26 27.90 -0.08
N LYS A 383 22.41 26.58 0.04
CA LYS A 383 23.59 25.86 -0.45
C LYS A 383 23.74 26.02 -1.96
N GLN A 384 22.65 25.85 -2.72
CA GLN A 384 22.65 26.04 -4.17
C GLN A 384 22.90 27.49 -4.59
N ALA A 385 22.35 28.45 -3.85
CA ALA A 385 22.55 29.88 -4.09
C ALA A 385 23.94 30.39 -3.69
N GLY A 386 24.77 29.56 -3.04
CA GLY A 386 26.08 29.96 -2.50
C GLY A 386 25.98 30.88 -1.28
N ASN A 387 24.80 31.02 -0.66
CA ASN A 387 24.62 31.78 0.57
C ASN A 387 25.05 30.94 1.78
N HIS A 388 26.37 30.81 1.94
CA HIS A 388 26.98 29.96 2.97
C HIS A 388 26.55 30.34 4.39
N SER A 389 26.36 31.64 4.67
CA SER A 389 25.95 32.10 6.01
C SER A 389 24.56 31.60 6.38
N ALA A 390 23.57 31.77 5.50
CA ALA A 390 22.20 31.34 5.77
C ALA A 390 22.09 29.81 5.78
N TYR A 391 22.81 29.12 4.88
CA TYR A 391 22.94 27.67 4.90
C TYR A 391 23.48 27.14 6.23
N LEU A 392 24.55 27.74 6.75
CA LEU A 392 25.14 27.35 8.01
C LEU A 392 24.18 27.62 9.18
N GLN A 393 23.44 28.73 9.16
CA GLN A 393 22.41 29.02 10.17
C GLN A 393 21.31 27.95 10.20
N GLU A 394 20.78 27.55 9.03
CA GLU A 394 19.78 26.48 8.95
C GLU A 394 20.34 25.13 9.42
N LEU A 395 21.59 24.80 9.11
CA LEU A 395 22.24 23.59 9.63
C LEU A 395 22.32 23.57 11.16
N TRP A 396 22.68 24.71 11.78
CA TRP A 396 22.72 24.83 13.24
C TRP A 396 21.33 24.73 13.86
N ASP A 397 20.34 25.41 13.28
CA ASP A 397 18.95 25.35 13.73
C ASP A 397 18.38 23.93 13.67
N LEU A 398 18.62 23.23 12.56
CA LEU A 398 18.28 21.82 12.40
C LEU A 398 19.02 20.93 13.42
N ALA A 399 20.33 21.12 13.60
CA ALA A 399 21.13 20.31 14.53
C ALA A 399 20.72 20.48 16.00
N LEU A 400 20.16 21.63 16.38
CA LEU A 400 19.80 21.96 17.76
C LEU A 400 18.31 21.73 18.07
N ASN A 401 17.41 22.12 17.17
CA ASN A 401 16.00 22.26 17.48
C ASN A 401 15.12 21.17 16.85
N HIS A 402 15.38 20.81 15.58
CA HIS A 402 14.45 20.01 14.78
C HIS A 402 14.93 18.57 14.51
N HIS A 403 16.25 18.39 14.42
CA HIS A 403 16.92 17.13 14.11
C HIS A 403 18.07 16.88 15.10
N ALA A 404 17.86 17.25 16.36
CA ALA A 404 18.84 17.04 17.42
C ALA A 404 19.29 15.57 17.50
N GLY A 405 20.60 15.35 17.44
CA GLY A 405 21.19 14.00 17.43
C GLY A 405 21.05 13.22 16.11
N ASN A 406 20.57 13.85 15.04
CA ASN A 406 20.60 13.29 13.68
C ASN A 406 22.05 13.29 13.15
N VAL A 407 22.53 12.13 12.71
CA VAL A 407 23.91 11.93 12.27
C VAL A 407 24.20 12.59 10.92
N GLU A 408 23.21 12.65 10.02
CA GLU A 408 23.38 13.24 8.68
C GLU A 408 23.58 14.75 8.78
N ILE A 409 22.69 15.44 9.50
CA ILE A 409 22.81 16.89 9.75
C ILE A 409 24.10 17.21 10.51
N PHE A 410 24.44 16.40 11.51
CA PHE A 410 25.70 16.57 12.27
C PHE A 410 26.94 16.45 11.36
N ASN A 411 26.97 15.45 10.48
CA ASN A 411 28.09 15.26 9.56
C ASN A 411 28.15 16.35 8.48
N GLU A 412 26.99 16.83 8.00
CA GLU A 412 26.94 17.92 7.03
C GLU A 412 27.42 19.24 7.67
N LEU A 413 27.05 19.50 8.92
CA LEU A 413 27.56 20.64 9.70
C LEU A 413 29.07 20.52 9.94
N LYS A 414 29.55 19.32 10.31
CA LYS A 414 30.98 19.02 10.48
C LYS A 414 31.80 19.36 9.23
N GLN A 415 31.28 19.06 8.05
CA GLN A 415 31.96 19.32 6.77
C GLN A 415 32.16 20.82 6.48
N GLN A 416 31.49 21.72 7.21
CA GLN A 416 31.64 23.17 7.05
C GLN A 416 32.85 23.73 7.81
N TYR A 417 33.55 22.89 8.59
CA TYR A 417 34.66 23.30 9.43
C TYR A 417 35.93 22.50 9.13
N THR A 418 37.08 23.11 9.37
CA THR A 418 38.35 22.37 9.43
C THR A 418 38.36 21.42 10.64
N VAL A 419 39.31 20.48 10.69
CA VAL A 419 39.41 19.52 11.80
C VAL A 419 39.61 20.25 13.13
N GLU A 420 40.40 21.32 13.13
CA GLU A 420 40.71 22.14 14.29
C GLU A 420 39.48 22.94 14.76
N GLU A 421 38.81 23.65 13.85
CA GLU A 421 37.61 24.43 14.17
C GLU A 421 36.46 23.53 14.63
N TRP A 422 36.29 22.37 13.99
CA TRP A 422 35.23 21.43 14.34
C TRP A 422 35.37 20.93 15.77
N ALA A 423 36.59 20.71 16.25
CA ALA A 423 36.81 20.25 17.61
C ALA A 423 36.21 21.23 18.64
N GLU A 424 36.29 22.54 18.39
CA GLU A 424 35.68 23.57 19.24
C GLU A 424 34.16 23.63 19.04
N GLN A 425 33.70 23.70 17.77
CA GLN A 425 32.27 23.83 17.46
C GLN A 425 31.44 22.61 17.89
N ARG A 426 32.02 21.40 17.84
CA ARG A 426 31.38 20.19 18.33
C ARG A 426 31.05 20.28 19.82
N GLU A 427 31.94 20.83 20.63
CA GLU A 427 31.69 20.97 22.07
C GLU A 427 30.58 22.01 22.31
N VAL A 428 30.59 23.12 21.58
CA VAL A 428 29.51 24.12 21.59
C VAL A 428 28.16 23.48 21.23
N LEU A 429 28.13 22.63 20.20
CA LEU A 429 26.93 21.89 19.80
C LEU A 429 26.48 20.95 20.92
N PHE A 430 27.38 20.15 21.49
CA PHE A 430 27.05 19.20 22.56
C PHE A 430 26.53 19.87 23.83
N GLU A 431 27.01 21.06 24.16
CA GLU A 431 26.52 21.86 25.30
C GLU A 431 25.10 22.40 25.06
N GLN A 432 24.77 22.76 23.82
CA GLN A 432 23.48 23.33 23.45
C GLN A 432 22.41 22.28 23.09
N LEU A 433 22.80 21.03 22.85
CA LEU A 433 21.86 19.96 22.50
C LEU A 433 20.79 19.76 23.60
N PRO A 434 19.51 19.60 23.22
CA PRO A 434 18.46 19.22 24.15
C PRO A 434 18.79 17.93 24.90
N LYS A 435 18.39 17.81 26.17
CA LYS A 435 18.62 16.60 26.98
C LYS A 435 17.99 15.33 26.39
N SER A 436 16.93 15.49 25.61
CA SER A 436 16.24 14.41 24.90
C SER A 436 16.97 13.96 23.63
N ALA A 437 17.97 14.71 23.15
CA ALA A 437 18.68 14.38 21.93
C ALA A 437 19.45 13.05 22.10
N PRO A 438 19.44 12.16 21.08
CA PRO A 438 20.18 10.90 21.11
C PRO A 438 21.70 11.12 20.91
N ILE A 439 22.34 11.84 21.83
CA ILE A 439 23.75 12.26 21.78
C ILE A 439 24.73 11.08 21.70
N HIS A 440 24.35 9.90 22.19
CA HIS A 440 25.11 8.65 22.07
C HIS A 440 25.48 8.33 20.61
N ARG A 441 24.58 8.63 19.66
CA ARG A 441 24.86 8.45 18.22
C ARG A 441 26.00 9.34 17.75
N LEU A 442 26.05 10.58 18.25
CA LEU A 442 27.08 11.54 17.89
C LEU A 442 28.43 11.17 18.54
N TYR A 443 28.43 10.71 19.80
CA TYR A 443 29.65 10.19 20.43
C TYR A 443 30.24 9.00 19.68
N HIS A 444 29.39 8.11 19.18
CA HIS A 444 29.82 6.98 18.35
C HIS A 444 30.48 7.45 17.05
N VAL A 445 29.85 8.37 16.32
CA VAL A 445 30.37 8.92 15.05
C VAL A 445 31.70 9.65 15.26
N GLU A 446 31.83 10.39 16.36
CA GLU A 446 33.05 11.11 16.74
C GLU A 446 34.08 10.22 17.44
N GLN A 447 33.79 8.92 17.61
CA GLN A 447 34.65 7.95 18.29
C GLN A 447 35.03 8.36 19.72
N LEU A 448 34.16 9.12 20.39
CA LEU A 448 34.32 9.56 21.78
C LEU A 448 33.89 8.44 22.73
N TYR A 449 34.60 7.31 22.68
CA TYR A 449 34.18 6.09 23.35
C TYR A 449 34.12 6.20 24.88
N ASP A 450 34.94 7.05 25.50
CA ASP A 450 34.86 7.33 26.93
C ASP A 450 33.52 7.98 27.32
N ARG A 451 33.07 8.97 26.52
CA ARG A 451 31.78 9.65 26.73
C ARG A 451 30.61 8.72 26.40
N LEU A 452 30.75 7.90 25.36
CA LEU A 452 29.77 6.88 25.01
C LEU A 452 29.62 5.84 26.12
N LEU A 453 30.72 5.39 26.73
CA LEU A 453 30.70 4.49 27.87
C LEU A 453 29.97 5.13 29.06
N ALA A 454 30.30 6.37 29.41
CA ALA A 454 29.64 7.08 30.52
C ALA A 454 28.12 7.23 30.27
N PHE A 455 27.72 7.47 29.02
CA PHE A 455 26.32 7.48 28.63
C PHE A 455 25.67 6.10 28.81
N VAL A 456 26.29 5.03 28.32
CA VAL A 456 25.77 3.65 28.45
C VAL A 456 25.66 3.24 29.93
N GLN A 457 26.62 3.63 30.77
CA GLN A 457 26.63 3.34 32.20
C GLN A 457 25.46 4.03 32.93
N SER A 458 25.11 5.25 32.55
CA SER A 458 23.98 5.99 33.14
C SER A 458 22.62 5.66 32.51
N SER A 459 22.59 4.89 31.42
CA SER A 459 21.38 4.58 30.63
C SER A 459 20.74 3.22 30.96
N SER A 460 19.64 2.92 30.25
CA SER A 460 18.92 1.64 30.31
C SER A 460 19.72 0.47 29.73
N SER A 461 19.24 -0.75 29.96
CA SER A 461 19.82 -1.98 29.41
C SER A 461 19.80 -2.06 27.88
N ILE A 462 18.93 -1.28 27.21
CA ILE A 462 18.87 -1.24 25.74
C ILE A 462 20.15 -0.64 25.16
N MET A 463 20.62 0.48 25.73
CA MET A 463 21.83 1.18 25.27
C MET A 463 23.09 0.32 25.42
N LEU A 464 23.14 -0.52 26.47
CA LEU A 464 24.22 -1.47 26.68
C LEU A 464 24.32 -2.48 25.52
N LEU A 465 23.17 -3.02 25.08
CA LEU A 465 23.13 -4.02 24.02
C LEU A 465 23.46 -3.40 22.66
N GLU A 466 23.00 -2.17 22.41
CA GLU A 466 23.26 -1.44 21.16
C GLU A 466 24.76 -1.21 20.94
N TYR A 467 25.47 -0.77 21.97
CA TYR A 467 26.89 -0.42 21.88
C TYR A 467 27.86 -1.52 22.34
N GLU A 468 27.35 -2.73 22.62
CA GLU A 468 28.13 -3.85 23.13
C GLU A 468 29.34 -4.17 22.25
N ASN A 469 29.12 -4.33 20.94
CA ASN A 469 30.19 -4.73 20.01
C ASN A 469 31.27 -3.67 19.84
N ILE A 470 30.97 -2.41 20.14
CA ILE A 470 31.90 -1.29 20.00
C ILE A 470 32.73 -1.12 21.29
N LEU A 471 32.09 -1.29 22.45
CA LEU A 471 32.69 -1.00 23.75
C LEU A 471 33.33 -2.23 24.41
N LYS A 472 32.88 -3.46 24.11
CA LYS A 472 33.33 -4.68 24.82
C LYS A 472 34.84 -4.91 24.75
N ASP A 473 35.47 -4.59 23.62
CA ASP A 473 36.91 -4.84 23.43
C ASP A 473 37.76 -3.74 24.07
N LYS A 474 37.22 -2.52 24.17
CA LYS A 474 37.91 -1.34 24.72
C LYS A 474 37.74 -1.21 26.24
N TYR A 475 36.55 -1.54 26.75
CA TYR A 475 36.15 -1.39 28.15
C TYR A 475 35.43 -2.65 28.68
N PRO A 476 36.05 -3.85 28.59
CA PRO A 476 35.41 -5.10 28.97
C PRO A 476 34.91 -5.11 30.41
N GLU A 477 35.70 -4.57 31.33
CA GLU A 477 35.40 -4.53 32.76
C GLU A 477 34.18 -3.64 33.06
N ALA A 478 34.17 -2.41 32.54
CA ALA A 478 33.07 -1.46 32.75
C ALA A 478 31.74 -1.94 32.15
N MET A 479 31.81 -2.65 31.01
CA MET A 479 30.66 -3.28 30.38
C MET A 479 30.13 -4.45 31.22
N LEU A 480 31.03 -5.27 31.77
CA LEU A 480 30.68 -6.38 32.65
C LEU A 480 30.03 -5.89 33.95
N GLU A 481 30.55 -4.81 34.54
CA GLU A 481 29.95 -4.14 35.70
C GLU A 481 28.53 -3.62 35.42
N LYS A 482 28.31 -3.03 34.24
CA LYS A 482 26.98 -2.56 33.84
C LYS A 482 26.02 -3.73 33.68
N TYR A 483 26.43 -4.82 33.03
CA TYR A 483 25.63 -6.05 32.96
C TYR A 483 25.26 -6.56 34.35
N GLU A 484 26.25 -6.66 35.26
CA GLU A 484 26.06 -7.12 36.63
C GLU A 484 25.05 -6.25 37.39
N SER A 485 25.16 -4.91 37.31
CA SER A 485 24.21 -4.01 37.96
C SER A 485 22.77 -4.18 37.46
N ILE A 486 22.58 -4.38 36.14
CA ILE A 486 21.26 -4.60 35.54
C ILE A 486 20.66 -5.90 36.04
N VAL A 487 21.40 -7.01 35.95
CA VAL A 487 20.86 -8.31 36.35
C VAL A 487 20.61 -8.39 37.86
N GLN A 488 21.40 -7.67 38.66
CA GLN A 488 21.16 -7.55 40.10
C GLN A 488 19.89 -6.77 40.41
N ALA A 489 19.67 -5.61 39.79
CA ALA A 489 18.42 -4.86 39.96
C ALA A 489 17.20 -5.70 39.53
N MET A 490 17.29 -6.40 38.39
CA MET A 490 16.23 -7.31 37.93
C MET A 490 15.97 -8.48 38.89
N ALA A 491 16.99 -8.96 39.60
CA ALA A 491 16.87 -10.07 40.54
C ALA A 491 16.25 -9.66 41.88
N GLU A 492 16.35 -8.40 42.30
CA GLU A 492 15.80 -7.91 43.56
C GLU A 492 14.25 -7.97 43.57
N GLU A 493 13.62 -7.59 42.46
CA GLU A 493 12.16 -7.62 42.30
C GLU A 493 11.59 -9.04 42.12
N THR A 494 10.43 -9.31 42.71
CA THR A 494 9.65 -10.54 42.40
C THR A 494 9.00 -10.41 41.04
N ALA A 495 9.22 -11.39 40.15
CA ALA A 495 8.83 -11.29 38.76
C ALA A 495 8.31 -12.61 38.19
N ASN A 496 7.74 -12.56 36.98
CA ASN A 496 7.27 -13.74 36.25
C ASN A 496 8.44 -14.53 35.61
N ARG A 497 8.16 -15.75 35.12
CA ARG A 497 9.17 -16.62 34.49
C ARG A 497 9.87 -15.97 33.28
N LYS A 498 9.18 -15.11 32.53
CA LYS A 498 9.76 -14.38 31.37
C LYS A 498 10.89 -13.44 31.80
N ASN A 499 10.74 -12.75 32.92
CA ASN A 499 11.80 -11.88 33.45
C ASN A 499 13.03 -12.68 33.90
N TYR A 500 12.83 -13.84 34.55
CA TYR A 500 13.96 -14.72 34.93
C TYR A 500 14.69 -15.30 33.71
N GLN A 501 13.98 -15.63 32.63
CA GLN A 501 14.59 -16.02 31.36
C GLN A 501 15.45 -14.89 30.76
N GLN A 502 15.01 -13.63 30.87
CA GLN A 502 15.80 -12.48 30.44
C GLN A 502 17.07 -12.29 31.28
N ILE A 503 17.00 -12.49 32.61
CA ILE A 503 18.19 -12.49 33.49
C ILE A 503 19.21 -13.54 33.03
N VAL A 504 18.75 -14.78 32.78
CA VAL A 504 19.62 -15.86 32.29
C VAL A 504 20.25 -15.51 30.93
N LYS A 505 19.48 -14.89 30.02
CA LYS A 505 20.01 -14.42 28.73
C LYS A 505 21.13 -13.40 28.90
N LEU A 506 20.98 -12.43 29.81
CA LEU A 506 22.01 -11.44 30.11
C LEU A 506 23.24 -12.07 30.80
N LEU A 507 23.04 -12.98 31.76
CA LEU A 507 24.14 -13.71 32.39
C LEU A 507 24.94 -14.56 31.39
N ARG A 508 24.30 -15.14 30.37
CA ARG A 508 25.02 -15.82 29.28
C ARG A 508 25.87 -14.86 28.45
N LYS A 509 25.41 -13.62 28.24
CA LYS A 509 26.20 -12.56 27.58
C LYS A 509 27.39 -12.08 28.41
N MET A 510 27.32 -12.19 29.74
CA MET A 510 28.45 -11.86 30.61
C MET A 510 29.60 -12.88 30.52
N LYS A 511 29.31 -14.17 30.30
CA LYS A 511 30.33 -15.24 30.35
C LYS A 511 31.55 -15.02 29.44
N PRO A 512 31.42 -14.55 28.19
CA PRO A 512 32.57 -14.34 27.29
C PRO A 512 33.46 -13.15 27.68
N TYR A 513 33.05 -12.28 28.60
CA TYR A 513 33.90 -11.18 29.06
C TYR A 513 35.06 -11.70 29.92
N PRO A 514 36.20 -10.99 29.97
CA PRO A 514 37.23 -11.20 30.99
C PRO A 514 36.60 -11.25 32.39
N ASP A 515 36.92 -12.28 33.18
CA ASP A 515 36.32 -12.58 34.50
C ASP A 515 34.80 -12.82 34.53
N GLY A 516 34.13 -12.84 33.38
CA GLY A 516 32.68 -12.98 33.25
C GLY A 516 32.13 -14.27 33.85
N GLU A 517 32.74 -15.42 33.54
CA GLU A 517 32.34 -16.71 34.12
C GLU A 517 32.41 -16.71 35.65
N LYS A 518 33.48 -16.15 36.21
CA LYS A 518 33.70 -16.06 37.66
C LYS A 518 32.61 -15.20 38.32
N ARG A 519 32.26 -14.07 37.74
CA ARG A 519 31.18 -13.20 38.26
C ARG A 519 29.81 -13.85 38.16
N VAL A 520 29.49 -14.48 37.02
CA VAL A 520 28.23 -15.21 36.83
C VAL A 520 28.09 -16.34 37.86
N ALA A 521 29.16 -17.09 38.12
CA ALA A 521 29.15 -18.14 39.15
C ALA A 521 28.93 -17.59 40.56
N ALA A 522 29.54 -16.44 40.89
CA ALA A 522 29.34 -15.75 42.16
C ALA A 522 27.89 -15.26 42.33
N LEU A 523 27.32 -14.63 41.30
CA LEU A 523 25.92 -14.18 41.29
C LEU A 523 24.94 -15.34 41.41
N LYS A 524 25.15 -16.42 40.66
CA LYS A 524 24.32 -17.65 40.75
C LYS A 524 24.31 -18.20 42.17
N THR A 525 25.49 -18.34 42.79
CA THR A 525 25.62 -18.85 44.17
C THR A 525 24.93 -17.93 45.17
N LYS A 526 25.14 -16.61 45.05
CA LYS A 526 24.51 -15.60 45.90
C LYS A 526 22.99 -15.67 45.83
N TRP A 527 22.42 -15.72 44.63
CA TRP A 527 20.97 -15.71 44.42
C TRP A 527 20.30 -17.03 44.80
N GLN A 528 20.98 -18.17 44.62
CA GLN A 528 20.48 -19.46 45.11
C GLN A 528 20.29 -19.47 46.64
N GLN A 529 21.16 -18.78 47.38
CA GLN A 529 21.04 -18.63 48.83
C GLN A 529 19.98 -17.58 49.22
N GLN A 530 20.05 -16.40 48.60
CA GLN A 530 19.22 -15.23 48.95
C GLN A 530 17.75 -15.40 48.55
N TYR A 531 17.47 -16.00 47.39
CA TYR A 531 16.13 -16.10 46.81
C TYR A 531 15.59 -17.54 46.77
N LYS A 532 16.05 -18.40 47.68
CA LYS A 532 15.69 -19.84 47.75
C LYS A 532 14.19 -20.16 47.67
N ASN A 533 13.32 -19.22 48.04
CA ASN A 533 11.86 -19.36 48.01
C ASN A 533 11.23 -18.97 46.65
N ARG A 534 12.02 -18.68 45.61
CA ARG A 534 11.56 -18.33 44.25
C ARG A 534 11.83 -19.51 43.29
N PRO A 535 10.97 -20.55 43.23
CA PRO A 535 11.25 -21.77 42.48
C PRO A 535 11.45 -21.54 40.97
N ALA A 536 10.64 -20.69 40.35
CA ALA A 536 10.79 -20.35 38.93
C ALA A 536 12.14 -19.68 38.61
N MET A 537 12.69 -18.88 39.53
CA MET A 537 14.02 -18.29 39.37
C MET A 537 15.12 -19.36 39.45
N MET A 538 15.01 -20.30 40.39
CA MET A 538 15.98 -21.39 40.56
C MET A 538 16.01 -22.31 39.35
N GLU A 539 14.85 -22.66 38.80
CA GLU A 539 14.74 -23.45 37.58
C GLU A 539 15.45 -22.78 36.41
N GLU A 540 15.25 -21.47 36.20
CA GLU A 540 15.91 -20.75 35.12
C GLU A 540 17.43 -20.60 35.36
N LEU A 541 17.87 -20.26 36.58
CA LEU A 541 19.30 -20.16 36.92
C LEU A 541 20.06 -21.50 36.77
N ASN A 542 19.39 -22.63 36.94
CA ASN A 542 19.99 -23.95 36.73
C ASN A 542 20.26 -24.27 35.24
N LYS A 543 19.68 -23.50 34.31
CA LYS A 543 19.95 -23.61 32.86
C LYS A 543 21.17 -22.80 32.40
N LEU A 544 21.87 -22.12 33.32
CA LEU A 544 23.11 -21.37 33.06
C LEU A 544 24.34 -22.25 33.04
#